data_AF-A0A7X7Y383-F1
#
_entry.id   AF-A0A7X7Y383-F1
#
_cell.length_a   1.000
_cell.length_b   1.000
_cell.length_c   1.000
_cell.angle_alpha   90.00
_cell.angle_beta   90.00
_cell.angle_gamma   90.00
#
_symmetry.space_group_name_H-M   'P 1'
#
loop_
_entity.id
_entity.type
_entity.pdbx_description
1 polymer ?
#
loop_
_entity_poly.entity_id
_entity_poly.type
_entity_poly.pdbx_seq_one_letter_code
_entity_poly.pdbx_strand_id
1 'polypeptide(L)'
;MSNIMAYIIGLVILYIVGMILVIPIRILTKLLINGLIGGLVLFLFNLFGGLVGLSIVINPLNAIIVGILGVPGVVLLLILQALL
;
A
#
# COMPACT_ATOMS: atom_id res chain seq x y z
N MET A 1 28.75 -15.91 36.33
CA MET A 1 28.59 -16.40 34.94
C MET A 1 27.15 -16.61 34.50
N SER A 2 26.18 -16.83 35.41
CA SER A 2 24.75 -16.92 35.10
C SER A 2 24.14 -15.64 34.49
N ASN A 3 24.54 -14.47 34.98
CA ASN A 3 23.90 -13.19 34.59
C ASN A 3 24.20 -12.79 33.13
N ILE A 4 25.37 -13.19 32.61
CA ILE A 4 25.78 -12.87 31.24
C ILE A 4 24.93 -13.66 30.24
N MET A 5 24.62 -14.93 30.53
CA MET A 5 23.74 -15.74 29.69
C MET A 5 22.30 -15.21 29.67
N ALA A 6 21.77 -14.78 30.83
CA ALA A 6 20.46 -14.16 30.88
C ALA A 6 20.38 -12.87 30.04
N TYR A 7 21.44 -12.05 30.05
CA TYR A 7 21.55 -10.86 29.23
C TYR A 7 21.55 -11.19 27.73
N ILE A 8 22.34 -12.17 27.30
CA ILE A 8 22.41 -12.60 25.90
C ILE A 8 21.04 -13.11 25.43
N ILE A 9 20.38 -13.94 26.22
CA ILE A 9 19.05 -14.47 25.91
C ILE A 9 18.03 -13.33 25.80
N GLY A 10 18.02 -12.39 26.74
CA GLY A 10 17.13 -11.23 26.70
C GLY A 10 17.35 -10.36 25.46
N LEU A 11 18.60 -10.16 25.06
CA LEU A 11 18.96 -9.35 23.88
C LEU A 11 18.52 -10.04 22.57
N VAL A 12 18.65 -11.37 22.48
CA VAL A 12 18.16 -12.16 21.35
C VAL A 12 16.63 -12.08 21.24
N ILE A 13 15.91 -12.22 22.36
CA ILE A 13 14.44 -12.11 22.38
C ILE A 13 14.01 -10.70 21.95
N LEU A 14 14.65 -9.65 22.47
CA LEU A 14 14.37 -8.27 22.10
C LEU A 14 14.59 -8.03 20.61
N TYR A 15 15.65 -8.60 20.04
CA TYR A 15 15.94 -8.50 18.61
C TYR A 15 14.84 -9.17 17.75
N ILE A 16 14.38 -10.36 18.13
CA ILE A 16 13.29 -11.06 17.42
C ILE A 16 11.99 -10.24 17.48
N VAL A 17 11.62 -9.73 18.66
CA VAL A 17 10.43 -8.90 18.84
C VAL A 17 10.52 -7.61 18.01
N GLY A 18 11.68 -6.95 18.05
CA GLY A 18 11.94 -5.76 17.25
C GLY A 18 11.82 -6.04 15.74
N MET A 19 12.34 -7.17 15.26
CA MET A 19 12.25 -7.55 13.86
C MET A 19 10.79 -7.78 13.41
N ILE A 20 10.00 -8.48 14.22
CA ILE A 20 8.57 -8.74 13.95
C ILE A 20 7.78 -7.44 13.80
N LEU A 21 8.12 -6.39 14.58
CA LEU A 21 7.48 -5.07 14.50
C LEU A 21 7.93 -4.25 13.29
N VAL A 22 9.20 -4.34 12.89
CA VAL A 22 9.75 -3.54 11.78
C VAL A 22 9.23 -4.01 10.42
N ILE A 23 8.99 -5.31 10.24
CA ILE A 23 8.47 -5.89 8.99
C ILE A 23 7.12 -5.27 8.56
N PRO A 24 6.05 -5.26 9.39
CA PRO A 24 4.76 -4.71 9.00
C PRO A 24 4.81 -3.20 8.77
N ILE A 25 5.62 -2.45 9.53
CA ILE A 25 5.80 -1.00 9.33
C ILE A 25 6.38 -0.72 7.93
N ARG A 26 7.35 -1.52 7.48
CA ARG A 26 7.92 -1.40 6.12
C ARG A 26 6.89 -1.71 5.03
N ILE A 27 5.96 -2.63 5.28
CA ILE A 27 4.89 -2.96 4.31
C ILE A 27 3.85 -1.85 4.28
N LEU A 28 3.41 -1.35 5.44
CA LEU A 28 2.45 -0.24 5.54
C LEU A 28 2.97 1.01 4.84
N THR A 29 4.23 1.38 5.08
CA THR A 29 4.84 2.56 4.44
C THR A 29 4.87 2.44 2.92
N LYS A 30 5.22 1.26 2.38
CA LYS A 30 5.14 1.01 0.93
C LYS A 30 3.71 1.09 0.38
N LEU A 31 2.74 0.51 1.08
CA LEU A 31 1.33 0.58 0.69
C LEU A 31 0.79 2.00 0.72
N LEU A 32 1.17 2.79 1.72
CA LEU A 32 0.79 4.20 1.83
C LEU A 32 1.37 5.03 0.68
N ILE A 33 2.64 4.86 0.35
CA ILE A 33 3.28 5.61 -0.75
C ILE A 33 2.63 5.22 -2.08
N ASN A 34 2.49 3.92 -2.38
CA ASN A 34 1.86 3.48 -3.62
C ASN A 34 0.38 3.91 -3.67
N GLY A 35 -0.35 3.79 -2.57
CA GLY A 35 -1.74 4.24 -2.47
C GLY A 35 -1.90 5.75 -2.66
N LEU A 36 -0.99 6.57 -2.12
CA LEU A 36 -0.97 8.02 -2.35
C LEU A 36 -0.73 8.34 -3.82
N ILE A 37 0.25 7.69 -4.45
CA ILE A 37 0.57 7.89 -5.87
C ILE A 37 -0.63 7.48 -6.75
N GLY A 38 -1.19 6.29 -6.52
CA GLY A 38 -2.33 5.83 -7.32
C GLY A 38 -3.61 6.60 -7.04
N GLY A 39 -3.79 7.10 -5.82
CA GLY A 39 -4.86 8.03 -5.47
C GLY A 39 -4.74 9.35 -6.22
N LEU A 40 -3.52 9.89 -6.34
CA LEU A 40 -3.20 11.05 -7.17
C LEU A 40 -3.50 10.79 -8.65
N VAL A 41 -3.09 9.64 -9.19
CA VAL A 41 -3.37 9.26 -10.58
C VAL A 41 -4.88 9.13 -10.81
N LEU A 42 -5.62 8.47 -9.92
CA LEU A 42 -7.08 8.36 -10.00
C LEU A 42 -7.77 9.72 -9.89
N PHE A 43 -7.26 10.60 -9.03
CA PHE A 43 -7.79 11.96 -8.89
C PHE A 43 -7.64 12.75 -10.20
N LEU A 44 -6.44 12.74 -10.78
CA LEU A 44 -6.18 13.38 -12.08
C LEU A 44 -7.04 12.74 -13.18
N PHE A 45 -7.12 11.40 -13.20
CA PHE A 45 -7.95 10.68 -14.15
C PHE A 45 -9.42 11.08 -14.04
N ASN A 46 -10.01 11.15 -12.84
CA ASN A 46 -11.40 11.57 -12.65
C ASN A 46 -11.64 13.02 -13.03
N LEU A 47 -10.63 13.89 -12.90
CA LEU A 47 -10.71 15.30 -13.30
C LEU A 47 -10.90 15.45 -14.81
N PHE A 48 -10.17 14.67 -15.61
CA PHE A 48 -10.27 14.69 -17.07
C PHE A 48 -11.35 13.74 -17.59
N GLY A 49 -11.42 12.52 -17.05
CA GLY A 49 -12.36 11.46 -17.40
C GLY A 49 -13.80 11.77 -17.00
N GLY A 50 -14.01 12.56 -15.95
CA GLY A 50 -15.33 13.06 -15.56
C GLY A 50 -16.01 13.88 -16.66
N LEU A 51 -15.25 14.55 -17.53
CA LEU A 51 -15.78 15.26 -18.71
C LEU A 51 -16.33 14.30 -19.77
N VAL A 52 -15.84 13.06 -19.79
CA VAL A 52 -16.25 11.99 -20.72
C VAL A 52 -17.28 11.06 -20.06
N GLY A 53 -17.70 11.34 -18.82
CA GLY A 53 -18.59 10.48 -18.04
C GLY A 53 -17.92 9.24 -17.44
N LEU A 54 -16.59 9.16 -17.48
CA LEU A 54 -15.81 8.07 -16.91
C LEU A 54 -15.25 8.49 -15.54
N SER A 55 -15.88 8.01 -14.46
CA SER A 55 -15.44 8.28 -13.09
C SER A 55 -15.26 6.99 -12.30
N ILE A 56 -14.07 6.79 -11.75
CA ILE A 56 -13.73 5.64 -10.90
C ILE A 56 -13.74 6.08 -9.43
N VAL A 57 -14.37 5.33 -8.55
CA VAL A 57 -14.38 5.66 -7.11
C VAL A 57 -12.95 5.64 -6.55
N ILE A 58 -12.53 6.74 -5.93
CA ILE A 58 -11.23 6.85 -5.26
C ILE A 58 -11.35 6.21 -3.87
N ASN A 59 -10.95 4.94 -3.76
CA ASN A 59 -10.84 4.24 -2.49
C ASN A 59 -9.40 3.74 -2.29
N PRO A 60 -8.97 3.39 -1.06
CA PRO A 60 -7.61 2.92 -0.81
C PRO A 60 -7.23 1.69 -1.64
N LEU A 61 -8.17 0.79 -1.90
CA LEU A 61 -7.94 -0.43 -2.68
C LEU A 61 -7.59 -0.12 -4.14
N ASN A 62 -8.45 0.65 -4.83
CA ASN A 62 -8.29 1.16 -6.19
C ASN A 62 -7.03 2.01 -6.30
N ALA A 63 -6.76 2.85 -5.29
CA ALA A 63 -5.56 3.67 -5.24
C ALA A 63 -4.29 2.83 -5.11
N ILE A 64 -4.30 1.72 -4.35
CA ILE A 64 -3.17 0.78 -4.30
C ILE A 64 -3.03 0.03 -5.63
N ILE A 65 -4.13 -0.44 -6.22
CA ILE A 65 -4.13 -1.15 -7.52
C ILE A 65 -3.53 -0.26 -8.61
N VAL A 66 -4.01 0.98 -8.73
CA VAL A 66 -3.49 1.98 -9.68
C VAL A 66 -2.09 2.45 -9.26
N GLY A 67 -1.78 2.49 -7.98
CA GLY A 67 -0.44 2.85 -7.50
C GLY A 67 0.64 1.84 -7.85
N ILE A 68 0.27 0.56 -7.87
CA ILE A 68 1.16 -0.55 -8.23
C ILE A 68 1.22 -0.73 -9.75
N LEU A 69 0.07 -0.69 -10.43
CA LEU A 69 -0.02 -0.97 -11.86
C LEU A 69 0.16 0.28 -12.74
N GLY A 70 -0.14 1.48 -12.23
CA GLY A 70 -0.15 2.73 -12.97
C GLY A 70 -1.35 2.84 -13.93
N VAL A 71 -1.08 3.32 -15.15
CA VAL A 71 -2.06 3.45 -16.24
C VAL A 71 -2.83 2.15 -16.52
N PRO A 72 -2.21 0.97 -16.63
CA PRO A 72 -2.97 -0.28 -16.84
C PRO A 72 -3.89 -0.62 -15.66
N GLY A 73 -3.59 -0.14 -14.44
CA GLY A 73 -4.50 -0.26 -13.30
C GLY A 73 -5.79 0.53 -13.48
N VAL A 74 -5.71 1.73 -14.08
CA VAL A 74 -6.89 2.54 -14.40
C VAL A 74 -7.76 1.83 -15.45
N VAL A 75 -7.13 1.29 -16.51
CA VAL A 75 -7.84 0.53 -17.55
C VAL A 75 -8.53 -0.71 -16.96
N LEU A 76 -7.86 -1.44 -16.06
CA LEU A 76 -8.43 -2.57 -15.35
C LEU A 76 -9.68 -2.19 -14.55
N LEU A 77 -9.62 -1.09 -13.80
CA LEU A 77 -10.76 -0.62 -13.01
C LEU A 77 -11.93 -0.16 -13.88
N LEU A 78 -11.67 0.46 -15.04
CA LEU A 78 -12.71 0.82 -16.00
C LEU A 78 -13.39 -0.42 -16.58
N ILE A 79 -12.63 -1.45 -16.95
CA ILE A 79 -13.19 -2.72 -17.44
C ILE A 79 -14.05 -3.36 -16.36
N LEU A 80 -13.56 -3.38 -15.11
CA LEU A 80 -14.30 -3.94 -13.98
C LEU A 80 -15.61 -3.18 -13.72
N GLN A 81 -15.58 -1.85 -13.84
CA GLN A 81 -16.75 -0.99 -13.70
C GLN A 81 -17.74 -1.13 -14.87
N ALA A 82 -17.28 -1.51 -16.06
CA ALA A 82 -18.14 -1.75 -17.21
C ALA A 82 -18.79 -3.15 -17.20
N LEU A 83 -18.20 -4.11 -16.48
CA LEU A 83 -18.71 -5.47 -16.34
C LEU A 83 -19.75 -5.62 -15.22
N LEU A 84 -19.65 -4.79 -14.17
CA LEU A 84 -20.54 -4.77 -13.01
C LEU A 84 -21.67 -3.76 -13.20
#